data_AF-A0A7Y5TE83-F1
#
_entry.id   AF-A0A7Y5TE83-F1
#
_cell.length_a   1.000
_cell.length_b   1.000
_cell.length_c   1.000
_cell.angle_alpha   90.00
_cell.angle_beta   90.00
_cell.angle_gamma   90.00
#
_symmetry.space_group_name_H-M   'P 1'
#
loop_
_entity.id
_entity.type
_entity.pdbx_description
1 polymer ?
#
loop_
_entity_poly.entity_id
_entity_poly.type
_entity_poly.pdbx_seq_one_letter_code
_entity_poly.pdbx_strand_id
1 'polypeptide(L)'
;MSVFFRSEQRSSDPWFPWQGTGSNAHVSESQATHLAPVFAALRHIVDFGSTLPIDAYRADGGKRTPIPPPPLVIRQNLLGMPGFGTWIGQGLYGLAAHGNAVAWVLDADINGVTDARWLGRGDWSFSDHTGKWSVYGQEVPSSRILHVPWIVPPGATLGLSPIEHFASIGKAGLSAQDYADVRR
;
A
#
# COMPACT_ATOMS: atom_id res chain seq x y z
N MET A 1 33.95 -47.28 -27.71
CA MET A 1 34.62 -46.31 -26.82
C MET A 1 33.79 -45.04 -26.81
N SER A 2 33.17 -44.74 -25.67
CA SER A 2 32.30 -43.57 -25.48
C SER A 2 33.15 -42.41 -24.97
N VAL A 3 33.07 -41.25 -25.62
CA VAL A 3 33.72 -40.01 -25.17
C VAL A 3 32.64 -38.93 -25.04
N PHE A 4 32.11 -38.87 -23.82
CA PHE A 4 31.33 -37.84 -23.14
C PHE A 4 31.01 -36.54 -23.91
N PHE A 5 29.76 -36.43 -24.36
CA PHE A 5 29.09 -35.13 -24.45
C PHE A 5 28.76 -34.66 -23.04
N ARG A 6 29.53 -33.70 -22.52
CA ARG A 6 29.16 -32.99 -21.30
C ARG A 6 27.98 -32.10 -21.66
N SER A 7 26.77 -32.46 -21.22
CA SER A 7 25.65 -31.53 -21.26
C SER A 7 26.01 -30.35 -20.37
N GLU A 8 26.11 -29.15 -20.94
CA GLU A 8 26.19 -27.90 -20.19
C GLU A 8 24.89 -27.77 -19.39
N GLN A 9 24.92 -28.23 -18.15
CA GLN A 9 23.85 -27.97 -17.20
C GLN A 9 24.07 -26.54 -16.72
N ARG A 10 23.49 -25.58 -17.44
CA ARG A 10 23.25 -24.26 -16.87
C ARG A 10 22.40 -24.52 -15.64
N SER A 11 22.93 -24.25 -14.45
CA SER A 11 22.10 -24.03 -13.29
C SER A 11 21.23 -22.83 -13.60
N SER A 12 20.09 -23.06 -14.26
CA SER A 12 18.93 -22.22 -14.09
C SER A 12 18.54 -22.42 -12.63
N ASP A 13 19.24 -21.74 -11.72
CA ASP A 13 18.73 -21.50 -10.38
C ASP A 13 17.45 -20.71 -10.61
N PRO A 14 16.27 -21.33 -10.46
CA PRO A 14 15.08 -20.53 -10.34
C PRO A 14 15.26 -19.87 -8.98
N TRP A 15 15.44 -18.55 -8.97
CA TRP A 15 15.32 -17.69 -7.78
C TRP A 15 13.93 -17.79 -7.10
N PHE A 16 13.20 -18.90 -7.31
CA PHE A 16 11.84 -19.18 -6.90
C PHE A 16 11.61 -20.70 -6.74
N PRO A 17 11.91 -21.32 -5.59
CA PRO A 17 11.23 -22.52 -5.16
C PRO A 17 9.97 -22.11 -4.40
N TRP A 18 8.87 -21.85 -5.13
CA TRP A 18 7.54 -21.77 -4.52
C TRP A 18 7.09 -23.18 -4.11
N GLN A 19 7.64 -23.68 -3.01
CA GLN A 19 7.11 -24.82 -2.25
C GLN A 19 7.72 -24.78 -0.84
N GLY A 20 7.38 -23.72 -0.11
CA GLY A 20 7.60 -23.65 1.34
C GLY A 20 6.49 -24.41 2.06
N THR A 21 6.76 -25.65 2.44
CA THR A 21 6.09 -26.33 3.55
C THR A 21 6.50 -25.62 4.84
N GLY A 22 5.69 -24.68 5.34
CA GLY A 22 6.03 -23.96 6.57
C GLY A 22 5.01 -22.91 6.97
N SER A 23 4.25 -23.23 8.03
CA SER A 23 3.32 -22.42 8.84
C SER A 23 2.65 -21.18 8.19
N ASN A 24 1.32 -21.14 8.30
CA ASN A 24 0.45 -19.97 8.08
C ASN A 24 0.72 -18.83 9.09
N ALA A 25 1.97 -18.55 9.44
CA ALA A 25 2.32 -17.34 10.18
C ALA A 25 2.09 -16.13 9.24
N HIS A 26 1.10 -15.30 9.55
CA HIS A 26 0.90 -14.03 8.88
C HIS A 26 2.08 -13.10 9.26
N VAL A 27 2.75 -12.48 8.29
CA VAL A 27 3.69 -11.38 8.62
C VAL A 27 2.86 -10.13 8.80
N SER A 28 2.83 -9.58 10.01
CA SER A 28 2.21 -8.27 10.22
C SER A 28 3.12 -7.17 9.70
N GLU A 29 2.52 -6.03 9.34
CA GLU A 29 3.24 -4.80 9.04
C GLU A 29 4.28 -4.46 10.12
N SER A 30 3.87 -4.52 11.39
CA SER A 30 4.76 -4.23 12.54
C SER A 30 5.96 -5.17 12.63
N GLN A 31 5.84 -6.41 12.17
CA GLN A 31 6.96 -7.34 12.08
C GLN A 31 7.83 -7.02 10.86
N ALA A 32 7.22 -6.75 9.71
CA ALA A 32 7.94 -6.46 8.48
C ALA A 32 8.80 -5.19 8.59
N THR A 33 8.31 -4.14 9.26
CA THR A 33 9.04 -2.87 9.42
C THR A 33 10.25 -2.97 10.35
N HIS A 34 10.41 -4.04 11.13
CA HIS A 34 11.66 -4.30 11.86
C HIS A 34 12.83 -4.65 10.92
N LEU A 35 12.55 -5.09 9.70
CA LEU A 35 13.59 -5.23 8.68
C LEU A 35 13.98 -3.85 8.16
N ALA A 36 15.22 -3.45 8.44
CA ALA A 36 15.81 -2.22 7.93
C ALA A 36 15.55 -1.96 6.42
N PRO A 37 15.68 -2.94 5.49
CA PRO A 37 15.37 -2.69 4.09
C PRO A 37 13.89 -2.41 3.81
N VAL A 38 12.97 -3.05 4.55
CA VAL A 38 11.52 -2.80 4.40
C VAL A 38 11.17 -1.42 4.91
N PHE A 39 11.66 -1.05 6.09
CA PHE A 39 11.47 0.29 6.64
C PHE A 39 12.03 1.38 5.73
N ALA A 40 13.26 1.18 5.21
CA ALA A 40 13.89 2.13 4.30
C ALA A 40 13.10 2.30 3.00
N ALA A 41 12.58 1.20 2.42
CA ALA A 41 11.77 1.25 1.21
C ALA A 41 10.44 1.99 1.44
N LEU A 42 9.72 1.67 2.52
CA LEU A 42 8.47 2.35 2.90
C LEU A 42 8.72 3.84 3.11
N ARG A 43 9.76 4.18 3.89
CA ARG A 43 10.15 5.57 4.12
C ARG A 43 10.46 6.29 2.83
N HIS A 44 11.22 5.67 1.92
CA HIS A 44 11.60 6.31 0.67
C HIS A 44 10.38 6.63 -0.21
N ILE A 45 9.43 5.70 -0.32
CA ILE A 45 8.17 5.91 -1.06
C ILE A 45 7.38 7.06 -0.45
N VAL A 46 7.23 7.08 0.87
CA VAL A 46 6.47 8.11 1.60
C VAL A 46 7.14 9.47 1.47
N ASP A 47 8.44 9.58 1.77
CA ASP A 47 9.19 10.85 1.73
C ASP A 47 9.21 11.42 0.31
N PHE A 48 9.45 10.59 -0.71
CA PHE A 48 9.46 11.05 -2.10
C PHE A 48 8.08 11.48 -2.55
N GLY A 49 7.05 10.65 -2.37
CA GLY A 49 5.71 10.97 -2.88
C GLY A 49 5.05 12.13 -2.14
N SER A 50 5.33 12.33 -0.86
CA SER A 50 4.76 13.44 -0.07
C SER A 50 5.34 14.81 -0.42
N THR A 51 6.49 14.86 -1.11
CA THR A 51 7.16 16.11 -1.50
C THR A 51 6.88 16.52 -2.94
N LEU A 52 6.14 15.70 -3.70
CA LEU A 52 5.78 16.01 -5.08
C LEU A 52 4.77 17.16 -5.12
N PRO A 53 5.04 18.25 -5.88
CA PRO A 53 4.07 19.32 -6.05
C PRO A 53 2.87 18.81 -6.85
N ILE A 54 1.67 19.27 -6.48
CA ILE A 54 0.45 18.99 -7.23
C ILE A 54 -0.09 20.30 -7.78
N ASP A 55 -0.19 20.36 -9.11
CA ASP A 55 -0.79 21.47 -9.84
C ASP A 55 -2.15 21.06 -10.41
N ALA A 56 -3.12 21.97 -10.35
CA ALA A 56 -4.46 21.74 -10.86
C ALA A 56 -4.70 22.53 -12.15
N TYR A 57 -5.19 21.84 -13.19
CA TYR A 57 -5.51 22.43 -14.48
C TYR A 57 -6.89 22.00 -14.94
N ARG A 58 -7.62 22.93 -15.57
CA ARG A 58 -8.83 22.62 -16.34
C ARG A 58 -8.46 22.45 -17.79
N ALA A 59 -8.92 21.35 -18.40
CA ALA A 59 -8.82 21.15 -19.84
C ALA A 59 -10.04 21.79 -20.51
N ASP A 60 -9.81 22.76 -21.38
CA ASP A 60 -10.86 23.41 -22.18
C ASP A 60 -10.40 23.47 -23.64
N GLY A 61 -11.06 22.69 -24.51
CA GLY A 61 -10.81 22.70 -25.96
C GLY A 61 -9.35 22.48 -26.39
N GLY A 62 -8.54 21.74 -25.61
CA GLY A 62 -7.12 21.50 -25.87
C GLY A 62 -6.15 22.49 -25.21
N LYS A 63 -6.66 23.55 -24.55
CA LYS A 63 -5.87 24.45 -23.70
C LYS A 63 -5.96 24.00 -22.24
N ARG A 64 -4.84 24.02 -21.52
CA ARG A 64 -4.80 23.83 -20.06
C ARG A 64 -4.78 25.20 -19.39
N THR A 65 -5.79 25.50 -18.60
CA THR A 65 -5.85 26.71 -17.78
C THR A 65 -5.58 26.33 -16.32
N PRO A 66 -4.64 27.01 -15.64
CA PRO A 66 -4.41 26.75 -14.21
C PRO A 66 -5.66 27.12 -13.43
N ILE A 67 -6.04 26.27 -12.49
CA ILE A 67 -7.16 26.50 -11.57
C ILE A 67 -6.65 26.43 -10.14
N PRO A 68 -7.37 27.04 -9.17
CA PRO A 68 -7.07 26.84 -7.76
C PRO A 68 -7.07 25.34 -7.42
N PRO A 69 -6.18 24.89 -6.51
CA PRO A 69 -6.16 23.50 -6.08
C PRO A 69 -7.53 23.05 -5.55
N PRO A 70 -7.91 21.77 -5.75
CA PRO A 70 -9.17 21.25 -5.25
C PRO A 70 -9.32 21.43 -3.73
N PRO A 71 -10.55 21.59 -3.20
CA PRO A 71 -10.80 21.70 -1.76
C PRO A 71 -10.15 20.58 -0.94
N LEU A 72 -10.13 19.35 -1.48
CA LEU A 72 -9.49 18.20 -0.86
C LEU A 72 -8.02 18.44 -0.52
N VAL A 73 -7.29 19.15 -1.36
CA VAL A 73 -5.86 19.48 -1.17
C VAL A 73 -5.71 20.64 -0.18
N ILE A 74 -6.50 21.70 -0.36
CA ILE A 74 -6.38 22.92 0.45
C ILE A 74 -6.76 22.65 1.91
N ARG A 75 -7.84 21.90 2.15
CA ARG A 75 -8.36 21.67 3.51
C ARG A 75 -7.40 20.91 4.42
N GLN A 76 -6.48 20.12 3.87
CA GLN A 76 -5.49 19.40 4.69
C GLN A 76 -4.47 20.32 5.37
N ASN A 77 -4.36 21.58 4.93
CA ASN A 77 -3.47 22.58 5.53
C ASN A 77 -4.17 23.48 6.56
N LEU A 78 -5.44 23.23 6.88
CA LEU A 78 -6.16 23.97 7.92
C LEU A 78 -5.62 23.63 9.32
N LEU A 79 -5.82 24.55 10.27
CA LEU A 79 -5.38 24.34 11.65
C LEU A 79 -6.03 23.08 12.24
N GLY A 80 -5.22 22.19 12.82
CA GLY A 80 -5.67 20.91 13.38
C GLY A 80 -5.73 19.75 12.37
N MET A 81 -5.38 20.00 11.10
CA MET A 81 -5.24 18.96 10.08
C MET A 81 -3.76 18.52 9.97
N PRO A 82 -3.47 17.31 9.46
CA PRO A 82 -2.10 16.77 9.44
C PRO A 82 -1.11 17.54 8.54
N GLY A 83 -1.60 18.46 7.69
CA GLY A 83 -0.83 19.05 6.60
C GLY A 83 -0.90 18.18 5.36
N PHE A 84 -0.90 18.82 4.19
CA PHE A 84 -1.08 18.12 2.91
C PHE A 84 -0.01 17.06 2.65
N GLY A 85 1.28 17.37 2.89
CA GLY A 85 2.37 16.42 2.72
C GLY A 85 2.20 15.18 3.61
N THR A 86 1.91 15.38 4.89
CA THR A 86 1.64 14.27 5.83
C THR A 86 0.42 13.46 5.41
N TRP A 87 -0.65 14.11 4.95
CA TRP A 87 -1.87 13.43 4.50
C TRP A 87 -1.61 12.55 3.28
N ILE A 88 -0.88 13.04 2.27
CA ILE A 88 -0.45 12.21 1.14
C ILE A 88 0.46 11.07 1.61
N GLY A 89 1.39 11.36 2.52
CA GLY A 89 2.29 10.36 3.09
C GLY A 89 1.56 9.22 3.80
N GLN A 90 0.50 9.51 4.55
CA GLN A 90 -0.37 8.50 5.15
C GLN A 90 -1.06 7.62 4.10
N GLY A 91 -1.57 8.21 3.02
CA GLY A 91 -2.15 7.45 1.91
C GLY A 91 -1.13 6.56 1.22
N LEU A 92 0.05 7.11 0.90
CA LEU A 92 1.15 6.36 0.30
C LEU A 92 1.64 5.23 1.20
N TYR A 93 1.69 5.46 2.51
CA TYR A 93 2.01 4.42 3.47
C TYR A 93 0.97 3.29 3.43
N GLY A 94 -0.32 3.60 3.45
CA GLY A 94 -1.39 2.60 3.34
C GLY A 94 -1.30 1.76 2.06
N LEU A 95 -0.99 2.40 0.93
CA LEU A 95 -0.69 1.69 -0.32
C LEU A 95 0.54 0.80 -0.15
N ALA A 96 1.64 1.37 0.35
CA ALA A 96 2.92 0.68 0.39
C ALA A 96 2.96 -0.52 1.35
N ALA A 97 2.31 -0.38 2.50
CA ALA A 97 2.26 -1.39 3.53
C ALA A 97 1.12 -2.40 3.34
N HIS A 98 -0.04 -1.97 2.82
CA HIS A 98 -1.26 -2.79 2.82
C HIS A 98 -1.90 -2.97 1.43
N GLY A 99 -1.34 -2.35 0.39
CA GLY A 99 -1.90 -2.37 -0.96
C GLY A 99 -3.17 -1.53 -1.11
N ASN A 100 -3.63 -0.89 -0.03
CA ASN A 100 -4.92 -0.20 0.03
C ASN A 100 -4.83 0.98 0.99
N ALA A 101 -5.17 2.17 0.51
CA ALA A 101 -5.44 3.33 1.34
C ALA A 101 -6.94 3.59 1.35
N VAL A 102 -7.54 3.60 2.55
CA VAL A 102 -8.98 3.77 2.73
C VAL A 102 -9.18 4.98 3.63
N ALA A 103 -10.03 5.92 3.19
CA ALA A 103 -10.35 7.11 3.94
C ALA A 103 -11.86 7.21 4.21
N TRP A 104 -12.20 7.79 5.34
CA TRP A 104 -13.55 8.20 5.67
C TRP A 104 -13.85 9.56 5.04
N VAL A 105 -14.90 9.64 4.24
CA VAL A 105 -15.36 10.88 3.61
C VAL A 105 -16.15 11.71 4.62
N LEU A 106 -15.59 12.87 4.97
CA LEU A 106 -16.20 13.83 5.89
C LEU A 106 -17.17 14.76 5.15
N ASP A 107 -16.74 15.23 3.98
CA ASP A 107 -17.50 16.18 3.17
C ASP A 107 -17.30 15.90 1.67
N ALA A 108 -18.35 16.15 0.91
CA ALA A 108 -18.38 16.00 -0.54
C ALA A 108 -19.34 17.01 -1.15
N ASP A 109 -18.95 17.58 -2.29
CA ASP A 109 -19.76 18.50 -3.06
C ASP A 109 -20.13 17.89 -4.43
N ILE A 110 -20.77 18.68 -5.29
CA ILE A 110 -21.10 18.26 -6.66
C ILE A 110 -19.87 17.94 -7.51
N ASN A 111 -18.69 18.42 -7.12
CA ASN A 111 -17.42 18.20 -7.81
C ASN A 111 -16.63 17.02 -7.23
N GLY A 112 -17.11 16.39 -6.16
CA GLY A 112 -16.54 15.18 -5.57
C GLY A 112 -16.21 15.32 -4.08
N VAL A 113 -15.28 14.49 -3.61
CA VAL A 113 -14.85 14.50 -2.20
C VAL A 113 -14.07 15.77 -1.90
N THR A 114 -14.51 16.53 -0.90
CA THR A 114 -13.87 17.78 -0.48
C THR A 114 -13.07 17.63 0.79
N ASP A 115 -13.38 16.63 1.64
CA ASP A 115 -12.58 16.30 2.81
C ASP A 115 -12.69 14.81 3.16
N ALA A 116 -11.54 14.21 3.48
CA ALA A 116 -11.44 12.81 3.85
C ALA A 116 -10.26 12.54 4.78
N ARG A 117 -10.42 11.57 5.69
CA ARG A 117 -9.37 11.17 6.64
C ARG A 117 -9.03 9.71 6.49
N TRP A 118 -7.74 9.41 6.35
CA TRP A 118 -7.27 8.03 6.26
C TRP A 118 -7.64 7.24 7.53
N LEU A 119 -8.12 6.03 7.32
CA LEU A 119 -8.43 5.06 8.36
C LEU A 119 -7.23 4.15 8.58
N GLY A 120 -7.01 3.73 9.82
CA GLY A 120 -6.02 2.70 10.12
C GLY A 120 -6.41 1.36 9.49
N ARG A 121 -5.44 0.49 9.21
CA ARG A 121 -5.70 -0.82 8.57
C ARG A 121 -6.72 -1.68 9.33
N GLY A 122 -6.72 -1.59 10.67
CA GLY A 122 -7.63 -2.33 11.56
C GLY A 122 -9.00 -1.68 11.75
N ASP A 123 -9.20 -0.45 11.25
CA ASP A 123 -10.44 0.30 11.44
C ASP A 123 -11.50 -0.04 10.40
N TRP A 124 -11.12 -0.72 9.31
CA TRP A 124 -12.00 -1.03 8.21
C TRP A 124 -11.86 -2.46 7.70
N SER A 125 -12.93 -2.98 7.13
CA SER A 125 -12.95 -4.24 6.39
C SER A 125 -13.88 -4.15 5.18
N PHE A 126 -13.65 -5.00 4.20
CA PHE A 126 -14.48 -5.15 3.02
C PHE A 126 -14.80 -6.62 2.81
N SER A 127 -16.05 -6.93 2.50
CA SER A 127 -16.52 -8.28 2.22
C SER A 127 -16.72 -8.45 0.72
N ASP A 128 -15.84 -9.22 0.07
CA ASP A 128 -15.96 -9.51 -1.37
C ASP A 128 -17.27 -10.25 -1.71
N HIS A 129 -17.81 -11.03 -0.77
CA HIS A 129 -19.06 -11.76 -0.97
C HIS A 129 -20.30 -10.86 -1.02
N THR A 130 -20.30 -9.80 -0.20
CA THR A 130 -21.48 -8.92 -0.07
C THR A 130 -21.26 -7.55 -0.71
N GLY A 131 -20.03 -7.22 -1.12
CA GLY A 131 -19.67 -5.92 -1.68
C GLY A 131 -19.78 -4.77 -0.68
N LYS A 132 -19.71 -5.07 0.63
CA LYS A 132 -20.01 -4.11 1.70
C LYS A 132 -18.75 -3.71 2.46
N TRP A 133 -18.69 -2.43 2.80
CA TRP A 133 -17.68 -1.85 3.66
C TRP A 133 -18.15 -1.86 5.10
N SER A 134 -17.23 -2.14 6.01
CA SER A 134 -17.45 -1.96 7.44
C SER A 134 -16.34 -1.10 8.04
N VAL A 135 -16.71 -0.16 8.90
CA VAL A 135 -15.79 0.71 9.65
C VAL A 135 -16.12 0.58 11.13
N TYR A 136 -15.11 0.28 11.96
CA TYR A 136 -15.27 -0.07 13.38
C TYR A 136 -16.35 -1.14 13.64
N GLY A 137 -16.45 -2.11 12.73
CA GLY A 137 -17.43 -3.20 12.81
C GLY A 137 -18.86 -2.84 12.38
N GLN A 138 -19.12 -1.60 11.97
CA GLN A 138 -20.42 -1.18 11.47
C GLN A 138 -20.41 -1.11 9.94
N GLU A 139 -21.43 -1.67 9.31
CA GLU A 139 -21.60 -1.57 7.86
C GLU A 139 -21.86 -0.11 7.46
N VAL A 140 -21.15 0.37 6.45
CA VAL A 140 -21.23 1.74 5.97
C VAL A 140 -21.47 1.77 4.46
N PRO A 141 -22.19 2.79 3.95
CA PRO A 141 -22.39 2.93 2.52
C PRO A 141 -21.06 3.27 1.83
N SER A 142 -20.85 2.74 0.61
CA SER A 142 -19.63 2.99 -0.17
C SER A 142 -19.40 4.47 -0.48
N SER A 143 -20.44 5.31 -0.48
CA SER A 143 -20.32 6.77 -0.65
C SER A 143 -19.59 7.47 0.50
N ARG A 144 -19.42 6.80 1.65
CA ARG A 144 -18.64 7.29 2.79
C ARG A 144 -17.17 6.88 2.74
N ILE A 145 -16.78 6.10 1.74
CA ILE A 145 -15.44 5.54 1.62
C ILE A 145 -14.75 6.10 0.38
N LEU A 146 -13.56 6.65 0.59
CA LEU A 146 -12.59 6.88 -0.48
C LEU A 146 -11.58 5.73 -0.44
N HIS A 147 -11.58 4.89 -1.46
CA HIS A 147 -10.67 3.76 -1.57
C HIS A 147 -9.69 3.97 -2.73
N VAL A 148 -8.41 3.89 -2.42
CA VAL A 148 -7.32 3.91 -3.39
C VAL A 148 -6.60 2.57 -3.29
N PRO A 149 -6.78 1.66 -4.26
CA PRO A 149 -6.02 0.42 -4.32
C PRO A 149 -4.71 0.60 -5.08
N TRP A 150 -3.69 -0.21 -4.77
CA TRP A 150 -2.44 -0.21 -5.51
C TRP A 150 -2.48 -1.11 -6.75
N ILE A 151 -2.43 -2.43 -6.58
CA ILE A 151 -2.44 -3.42 -7.66
C ILE A 151 -3.63 -4.34 -7.44
N VAL A 152 -4.64 -4.26 -8.32
CA VAL A 152 -5.90 -5.01 -8.18
C VAL A 152 -5.93 -6.18 -9.17
N PRO A 153 -5.98 -7.44 -8.70
CA PRO A 153 -6.19 -8.60 -9.55
C PRO A 153 -7.55 -8.57 -10.25
N PRO A 154 -7.70 -9.23 -11.42
CA PRO A 154 -9.00 -9.34 -12.08
C PRO A 154 -10.06 -9.96 -11.16
N GLY A 155 -11.20 -9.29 -11.03
CA GLY A 155 -12.32 -9.76 -10.20
C GLY A 155 -12.21 -9.43 -8.71
N ALA A 156 -11.12 -8.80 -8.26
CA ALA A 156 -10.97 -8.31 -6.89
C ALA A 156 -11.38 -6.84 -6.78
N THR A 157 -11.83 -6.43 -5.58
CA THR A 157 -12.01 -5.01 -5.26
C THR A 157 -10.78 -4.44 -4.55
N LEU A 158 -10.18 -5.22 -3.65
CA LEU A 158 -9.00 -4.81 -2.89
C LEU A 158 -7.70 -5.01 -3.66
N GLY A 159 -6.74 -4.12 -3.44
CA GLY A 159 -5.38 -4.26 -3.93
C GLY A 159 -4.57 -5.28 -3.14
N LEU A 160 -3.55 -5.86 -3.78
CA LEU A 160 -2.58 -6.75 -3.15
C LEU A 160 -1.67 -5.97 -2.20
N SER A 161 -1.55 -6.44 -0.97
CA SER A 161 -0.55 -5.95 -0.03
C SER A 161 0.85 -6.43 -0.44
N PRO A 162 1.82 -5.53 -0.69
CA PRO A 162 3.19 -5.92 -0.99
C PRO A 162 3.84 -6.72 0.15
N ILE A 163 3.57 -6.32 1.41
CA ILE A 163 4.11 -7.01 2.59
C ILE A 163 3.57 -8.43 2.68
N GLU A 164 2.26 -8.62 2.46
CA GLU A 164 1.66 -9.96 2.50
C GLU A 164 2.13 -10.80 1.30
N HIS A 165 2.25 -10.19 0.12
CA HIS A 165 2.67 -10.88 -1.10
C HIS A 165 4.12 -11.41 -1.00
N PHE A 166 5.01 -10.67 -0.33
CA PHE A 166 6.41 -11.06 -0.11
C PHE A 166 6.69 -11.55 1.32
N ALA A 167 5.65 -12.01 2.04
CA ALA A 167 5.77 -12.42 3.44
C ALA A 167 6.80 -13.55 3.67
N SER A 168 6.97 -14.47 2.72
CA SER A 168 7.97 -15.55 2.83
C SER A 168 9.41 -15.01 2.92
N ILE A 169 9.74 -14.00 2.11
CA ILE A 169 11.04 -13.33 2.10
C ILE A 169 11.22 -12.52 3.39
N GLY A 170 10.18 -11.81 3.80
CA GLY A 170 10.18 -11.07 5.08
C GLY A 170 10.47 -11.99 6.28
N LYS A 171 9.80 -13.15 6.36
CA LYS A 171 10.08 -14.16 7.40
C LYS A 171 11.52 -14.61 7.39
N ALA A 172 12.07 -14.95 6.22
CA ALA A 172 13.44 -15.41 6.10
C ALA A 172 14.43 -14.35 6.62
N GLY A 173 14.19 -13.07 6.32
CA GLY A 173 14.96 -11.95 6.84
C GLY A 173 14.87 -11.84 8.37
N LEU A 174 13.67 -11.93 8.93
CA LEU A 174 13.46 -11.83 10.39
C LEU A 174 14.13 -13.01 11.12
N SER A 175 13.93 -14.23 10.63
CA SER A 175 14.58 -15.41 11.21
C SER A 175 16.10 -15.36 11.12
N ALA A 176 16.66 -14.76 10.06
CA ALA A 176 18.10 -14.56 9.95
C ALA A 176 18.63 -13.53 10.96
N GLN A 177 17.87 -12.45 11.21
CA GLN A 177 18.19 -11.48 12.27
C GLN A 177 18.16 -12.13 13.65
N ASP A 178 17.07 -12.84 13.97
CA ASP A 178 16.92 -13.55 15.24
C ASP A 178 18.08 -14.53 15.46
N TYR A 179 18.40 -15.35 14.45
CA TYR A 179 19.53 -16.29 14.53
C TYR A 179 20.87 -15.61 14.77
N ALA A 180 21.11 -14.45 14.14
CA ALA A 180 22.34 -13.69 14.35
C ALA A 180 22.42 -13.09 15.77
N ASP A 181 21.27 -12.79 16.39
CA ASP A 181 21.17 -12.17 17.72
C ASP A 181 21.26 -13.20 18.88
N VAL A 182 21.23 -14.51 18.60
CA VAL A 182 21.38 -15.63 19.58
C VAL A 182 22.75 -15.68 20.27
N ARG A 183 23.64 -14.69 20.05
CA ARG A 183 24.88 -14.49 20.82
C ARG A 183 24.69 -13.67 22.11
N ARG A 184 23.46 -13.53 22.63
CA ARG A 184 23.18 -13.02 23.98
C ARG A 184 22.83 -14.11 24.97
#